data_AF-A0AAD6MIU4-F1
#
_entry.id   AF-A0AAD6MIU4-F1
#
_cell.length_a   1.000
_cell.length_b   1.000
_cell.length_c   1.000
_cell.angle_alpha   90.00
_cell.angle_beta   90.00
_cell.angle_gamma   90.00
#
_symmetry.space_group_name_H-M   'P 1'
#
loop_
_entity.id
_entity.type
_entity.pdbx_description
1 polymer ?
#
loop_
_entity_poly.entity_id
_entity_poly.type
_entity_poly.pdbx_seq_one_letter_code
_entity_poly.pdbx_strand_id
1 'polypeptide(L)'
;MFTRSNSDQEGQMCVLDRNCNSGLHCETCVANGNLRPRCTGVQPIIPTSKYAWLTTHNSSAMGDLSATWSIILAHTNQQDTVTSQLNDGIRGLTLDMYAFQNDIWLCHSFGGNCYNIAAFQPAINVLKEINSSISRSQPIRNHHHFHRGLCYITSPRGLTKVFDASGLMKYWFPVSRMPKNGGKWPIS
;
A
#
# COMPACT_ATOMS: atom_id res chain seq x y z
N MET A 1 24.06 -30.53 -28.14
CA MET A 1 23.92 -29.23 -28.82
C MET A 1 22.76 -28.51 -28.16
N PHE A 2 23.01 -27.59 -27.22
CA PHE A 2 21.95 -26.81 -26.56
C PHE A 2 21.64 -25.59 -27.41
N THR A 3 20.48 -25.57 -28.07
CA THR A 3 19.97 -24.37 -28.73
C THR A 3 19.50 -23.40 -27.65
N ARG A 4 20.25 -22.31 -27.43
CA ARG A 4 19.74 -21.15 -26.71
C ARG A 4 18.62 -20.53 -27.55
N SER A 5 17.36 -20.83 -27.24
CA SER A 5 16.26 -19.98 -27.70
C SER A 5 16.31 -18.70 -26.85
N ASN A 6 16.76 -17.60 -27.44
CA ASN A 6 16.52 -16.29 -26.83
C ASN A 6 15.01 -16.06 -26.90
N SER A 7 14.38 -15.95 -25.73
CA SER A 7 12.97 -15.60 -25.60
C SER A 7 12.81 -14.07 -25.70
N ASP A 8 11.82 -13.66 -26.49
CA ASP A 8 11.51 -12.28 -26.85
C ASP A 8 10.93 -11.49 -25.67
N GLN A 9 11.33 -10.23 -25.57
CA GLN A 9 10.88 -9.25 -24.57
C GLN A 9 9.54 -8.63 -24.96
N GLU A 10 8.88 -7.96 -24.00
CA GLU A 10 7.61 -7.28 -24.22
C GLU A 10 7.70 -6.28 -25.40
N GLY A 11 6.69 -6.31 -26.27
CA GLY A 11 6.61 -5.47 -27.46
C GLY A 11 7.40 -5.97 -28.67
N GLN A 12 8.22 -7.03 -28.56
CA GLN A 12 8.86 -7.67 -29.70
C GLN A 12 7.86 -8.53 -30.49
N MET A 13 8.14 -8.76 -31.78
CA MET A 13 7.28 -9.58 -32.64
C MET A 13 7.40 -11.05 -32.27
N CYS A 14 6.29 -11.76 -32.27
CA CYS A 14 6.22 -13.17 -31.93
C CYS A 14 5.33 -13.92 -32.91
N VAL A 15 5.40 -15.26 -32.87
CA VAL A 15 4.51 -16.15 -33.64
C VAL A 15 3.73 -17.08 -32.70
N LEU A 16 4.36 -17.53 -31.61
CA LEU A 16 3.77 -18.41 -30.61
C LEU A 16 4.14 -17.94 -29.20
N ASP A 17 3.36 -18.30 -28.19
CA ASP A 17 3.62 -17.93 -26.78
C ASP A 17 5.01 -18.34 -26.31
N ARG A 18 5.51 -19.50 -26.77
CA ARG A 18 6.85 -20.01 -26.43
C ARG A 18 8.01 -19.13 -26.93
N ASN A 19 7.74 -18.20 -27.86
CA ASN A 19 8.73 -17.23 -28.29
C ASN A 19 8.96 -16.15 -27.22
N CYS A 20 7.99 -15.91 -26.35
CA CYS A 20 8.04 -14.83 -25.38
C CYS A 20 8.65 -15.27 -24.03
N ASN A 21 9.20 -14.30 -23.29
CA ASN A 21 9.65 -14.52 -21.92
C ASN A 21 8.53 -14.96 -20.98
N SER A 22 8.90 -15.59 -19.86
CA SER A 22 7.96 -16.01 -18.81
C SER A 22 7.05 -14.85 -18.38
N GLY A 23 5.73 -15.09 -18.35
CA GLY A 23 4.72 -14.09 -18.00
C GLY A 23 4.17 -13.27 -19.17
N LEU A 24 4.64 -13.53 -20.39
CA LEU A 24 4.15 -12.93 -21.63
C LEU A 24 3.47 -13.98 -22.50
N HIS A 25 2.52 -13.55 -23.33
CA HIS A 25 1.89 -14.35 -24.38
C HIS A 25 1.95 -13.61 -25.72
N CYS A 26 1.79 -14.35 -26.80
CA CYS A 26 1.85 -13.80 -28.14
C CYS A 26 0.45 -13.40 -28.60
N GLU A 27 0.18 -12.09 -28.69
CA GLU A 27 -1.15 -11.58 -29.03
C GLU A 27 -1.09 -10.49 -30.09
N THR A 28 -2.18 -10.36 -30.85
CA THR A 28 -2.42 -9.24 -31.76
C THR A 28 -3.34 -8.21 -31.12
N CYS A 29 -2.83 -7.00 -30.88
CA CYS A 29 -3.63 -5.90 -30.37
C CYS A 29 -4.42 -5.22 -31.52
N VAL A 30 -5.64 -5.69 -31.76
CA VAL A 30 -6.51 -5.19 -32.86
C VAL A 30 -6.83 -3.70 -32.72
N ALA A 31 -6.90 -3.19 -31.49
CA ALA A 31 -7.23 -1.79 -31.19
C ALA A 31 -6.22 -0.78 -31.77
N ASN A 32 -4.98 -1.19 -32.06
CA ASN A 32 -3.94 -0.32 -32.62
C ASN A 32 -3.83 -0.41 -34.16
N GLY A 33 -4.75 -1.13 -34.84
CA GLY A 33 -4.71 -1.33 -36.29
C GLY A 33 -3.50 -2.12 -36.81
N ASN A 34 -2.67 -2.67 -35.92
CA ASN A 34 -1.48 -3.43 -36.25
C ASN A 34 -1.77 -4.93 -36.10
N LEU A 35 -1.76 -5.65 -37.22
CA LEU A 35 -2.03 -7.08 -37.27
C LEU A 35 -0.81 -7.96 -36.94
N ARG A 36 0.34 -7.35 -36.59
CA ARG A 36 1.54 -8.11 -36.23
C ARG A 36 1.48 -8.53 -34.75
N PRO A 37 1.49 -9.85 -34.45
CA PRO A 37 1.50 -10.33 -33.07
C PRO A 37 2.77 -9.90 -32.35
N ARG A 38 2.64 -9.54 -31.07
CA ARG A 38 3.75 -9.14 -30.21
C ARG A 38 3.63 -9.80 -28.85
N CYS A 39 4.77 -9.96 -28.18
CA CYS A 39 4.78 -10.42 -26.79
C CYS A 39 4.12 -9.35 -25.92
N THR A 40 2.97 -9.68 -25.35
CA THR A 40 2.19 -8.82 -24.45
C THR A 40 2.06 -9.49 -23.09
N GLY A 41 1.92 -8.68 -22.04
CA GLY A 41 1.55 -9.19 -20.73
C GLY A 41 0.06 -9.51 -20.66
N VAL A 42 -0.31 -10.55 -19.92
CA VAL A 42 -1.70 -10.91 -19.60
C VAL A 42 -2.40 -9.79 -18.79
N GLN A 43 -1.63 -8.94 -18.13
CA GLN A 43 -2.06 -7.70 -17.48
C GLN A 43 -1.11 -6.58 -17.87
N PRO A 44 -1.57 -5.34 -17.98
CA PRO A 44 -0.68 -4.22 -18.23
C PRO A 44 0.26 -4.10 -17.02
N ILE A 45 1.54 -4.36 -17.27
CA ILE A 45 2.66 -4.26 -16.32
C ILE A 45 2.93 -2.75 -16.12
N ILE A 46 2.01 -2.07 -15.44
CA ILE A 46 2.06 -0.62 -15.26
C ILE A 46 2.94 -0.35 -14.03
N PRO A 47 3.99 0.50 -14.14
CA PRO A 47 4.74 0.92 -12.96
C PRO A 47 3.82 1.55 -11.92
N THR A 48 4.06 1.32 -10.62
CA THR A 48 3.24 1.86 -9.52
C THR A 48 2.97 3.37 -9.65
N SER A 49 3.94 4.12 -10.19
CA SER A 49 3.85 5.56 -10.47
C SER A 49 2.82 5.98 -11.52
N LYS A 50 2.21 5.04 -12.23
CA LYS A 50 1.21 5.28 -13.28
C LYS A 50 -0.20 4.83 -12.88
N TYR A 51 -0.39 4.37 -11.64
CA TYR A 51 -1.69 4.08 -11.07
C TYR A 51 -2.20 5.24 -10.21
N ALA A 52 -3.49 5.52 -10.28
CA ALA A 52 -4.20 6.35 -9.31
C ALA A 52 -4.87 5.45 -8.26
N TRP A 53 -4.78 5.85 -6.99
CA TRP A 53 -5.26 5.07 -5.84
C TRP A 53 -6.23 5.96 -5.06
N LEU A 54 -7.37 5.40 -4.64
CA LEU A 54 -8.23 6.09 -3.68
C LEU A 54 -7.61 6.00 -2.29
N THR A 55 -7.50 7.14 -1.63
CA THR A 55 -6.87 7.29 -0.31
C THR A 55 -7.79 8.01 0.64
N THR A 56 -7.74 7.66 1.93
CA THR A 56 -8.44 8.40 2.99
C THR A 56 -7.46 9.19 3.87
N HIS A 57 -7.91 10.35 4.35
CA HIS A 57 -7.17 11.21 5.28
C HIS A 57 -7.61 10.90 6.71
N ASN A 58 -6.65 10.73 7.63
CA ASN A 58 -6.91 10.36 9.02
C ASN A 58 -7.86 9.17 9.13
N SER A 59 -7.48 8.08 8.48
CA SER A 59 -8.31 6.91 8.19
C SER A 59 -8.87 6.20 9.43
N SER A 60 -8.35 6.52 10.61
CA SER A 60 -8.79 5.94 11.89
C SER A 60 -9.51 6.94 12.81
N ALA A 61 -9.66 8.21 12.41
CA ALA A 61 -10.28 9.24 13.23
C ALA A 61 -11.81 9.11 13.16
N MET A 62 -12.35 8.27 14.04
CA MET A 62 -13.78 7.96 14.18
C MET A 62 -14.16 7.86 15.65
N GLY A 63 -15.41 8.25 15.95
CA GLY A 63 -16.04 8.05 17.23
C GLY A 63 -15.69 9.15 18.24
N ASP A 64 -16.45 9.14 19.33
CA ASP A 64 -16.46 10.26 20.29
C ASP A 64 -15.87 9.87 21.66
N LEU A 65 -15.46 8.60 21.82
CA LEU A 65 -14.88 8.07 23.05
C LEU A 65 -13.49 7.49 22.79
N SER A 66 -12.51 7.98 23.54
CA SER A 66 -11.14 7.49 23.50
C SER A 66 -10.99 6.14 24.19
N ALA A 67 -9.99 5.36 23.78
CA ALA A 67 -9.52 4.21 24.56
C ALA A 67 -9.02 4.59 25.98
N THR A 68 -8.76 5.88 26.25
CA THR A 68 -8.46 6.40 27.59
C THR A 68 -9.71 6.78 28.39
N TRP A 69 -10.92 6.49 27.90
CA TRP A 69 -12.21 6.87 28.50
C TRP A 69 -12.47 8.39 28.58
N SER A 70 -11.69 9.19 27.86
CA SER A 70 -11.96 10.61 27.65
C SER A 70 -12.92 10.81 26.49
N ILE A 71 -13.73 11.86 26.58
CA ILE A 71 -14.46 12.37 25.42
C ILE A 71 -13.45 12.88 24.38
N ILE A 72 -13.73 12.60 23.10
CA ILE A 72 -12.95 13.11 21.98
C ILE A 72 -13.61 14.41 21.51
N LEU A 73 -12.85 15.50 21.55
CA LEU A 73 -13.25 16.83 21.04
C LEU A 73 -12.56 17.17 19.71
N ALA A 74 -11.73 16.27 19.21
CA ALA A 74 -11.11 16.40 17.90
C ALA A 74 -12.08 16.04 16.77
N HIS A 75 -11.91 16.65 15.60
CA HIS A 75 -12.71 16.33 14.43
C HIS A 75 -12.48 14.88 14.00
N THR A 76 -13.57 14.19 13.64
CA THR A 76 -13.54 12.88 13.00
C THR A 76 -13.53 13.06 11.48
N ASN A 77 -12.89 12.13 10.77
CA ASN A 77 -12.77 12.16 9.31
C ASN A 77 -13.51 11.01 8.64
N GLN A 78 -13.81 9.94 9.38
CA GLN A 78 -14.32 8.69 8.82
C GLN A 78 -15.58 8.24 9.56
N GLN A 79 -16.50 7.64 8.79
CA GLN A 79 -17.67 6.92 9.30
C GLN A 79 -17.50 5.40 9.20
N ASP A 80 -16.46 4.94 8.47
CA ASP A 80 -16.15 3.53 8.26
C ASP A 80 -14.85 3.08 8.95
N THR A 81 -14.85 1.84 9.45
CA THR A 81 -13.64 1.22 10.04
C THR A 81 -12.53 1.07 8.98
N VAL A 82 -11.28 0.91 9.43
CA VAL A 82 -10.15 0.71 8.50
C VAL A 82 -10.32 -0.57 7.69
N THR A 83 -10.87 -1.64 8.27
CA THR A 83 -11.20 -2.87 7.55
C THR A 83 -12.21 -2.61 6.44
N SER A 84 -13.29 -1.86 6.72
CA SER A 84 -14.29 -1.55 5.69
C SER A 84 -13.68 -0.75 4.56
N GLN A 85 -12.96 0.34 4.89
CA GLN A 85 -12.24 1.14 3.88
C GLN A 85 -11.37 0.26 2.96
N LEU A 86 -10.59 -0.67 3.53
CA LEU A 86 -9.75 -1.57 2.75
C LEU A 86 -10.57 -2.54 1.88
N ASN A 87 -11.67 -3.09 2.41
CA ASN A 87 -12.59 -3.96 1.68
C ASN A 87 -13.28 -3.22 0.52
N ASP A 88 -13.56 -1.94 0.69
CA ASP A 88 -14.30 -1.09 -0.24
C ASP A 88 -13.42 -0.47 -1.34
N GLY A 89 -12.15 -0.86 -1.42
CA GLY A 89 -11.25 -0.43 -2.49
C GLY A 89 -10.23 0.63 -2.09
N ILE A 90 -10.25 1.13 -0.85
CA ILE A 90 -9.21 2.05 -0.36
C ILE A 90 -7.85 1.35 -0.33
N ARG A 91 -6.86 2.09 -0.77
CA ARG A 91 -5.58 1.57 -1.26
C ARG A 91 -4.40 2.39 -0.75
N GLY A 92 -4.67 3.58 -0.19
CA GLY A 92 -3.77 4.28 0.72
C GLY A 92 -4.51 4.79 1.96
N LEU A 93 -3.84 4.72 3.11
CA LEU A 93 -4.36 5.23 4.38
C LEU A 93 -3.39 6.26 4.96
N THR A 94 -3.94 7.31 5.55
CA THR A 94 -3.19 8.33 6.28
C THR A 94 -3.49 8.17 7.76
N LEU A 95 -2.45 8.06 8.60
CA LEU A 95 -2.60 7.78 10.03
C LEU A 95 -1.80 8.80 10.84
N ASP A 96 -2.52 9.69 11.52
CA ASP A 96 -1.94 10.66 12.43
C ASP A 96 -1.44 9.99 13.72
N MET A 97 -0.17 9.59 13.69
CA MET A 97 0.48 8.91 14.81
C MET A 97 1.33 9.86 15.65
N TYR A 98 1.16 9.82 16.97
CA TYR A 98 1.86 10.66 17.94
C TYR A 98 2.42 9.80 19.08
N ALA A 99 3.51 10.26 19.70
CA ALA A 99 3.96 9.68 20.97
C ALA A 99 3.03 10.16 22.10
N PHE A 100 2.41 9.23 22.82
CA PHE A 100 1.45 9.54 23.88
C PHE A 100 1.38 8.39 24.89
N GLN A 101 1.29 8.68 26.19
CA GLN A 101 1.23 7.68 27.27
C GLN A 101 2.26 6.55 27.11
N ASN A 102 3.52 6.92 26.84
CA ASN A 102 4.64 6.00 26.64
C ASN A 102 4.49 4.99 25.48
N ASP A 103 3.56 5.22 24.56
CA ASP A 103 3.33 4.43 23.35
C ASP A 103 3.04 5.32 22.13
N ILE A 104 2.70 4.71 20.99
CA ILE A 104 2.25 5.39 19.78
C ILE A 104 0.74 5.32 19.67
N TRP A 105 0.12 6.49 19.56
CA TRP A 105 -1.32 6.67 19.51
C TRP A 105 -1.76 7.35 18.22
N LEU A 106 -2.99 7.07 17.82
CA LEU A 106 -3.68 7.78 16.76
C LEU A 106 -4.35 9.00 17.38
N CYS A 107 -3.94 10.19 16.97
CA CYS A 107 -4.41 11.45 17.54
C CYS A 107 -4.63 12.50 16.47
N HIS A 108 -5.78 13.18 16.46
CA HIS A 108 -5.99 14.32 15.57
C HIS A 108 -5.76 15.61 16.37
N SER A 109 -4.51 16.05 16.39
CA SER A 109 -4.06 17.11 17.30
C SER A 109 -3.14 18.13 16.61
N PHE A 110 -2.63 19.10 17.37
CA PHE A 110 -1.84 20.22 16.86
C PHE A 110 -0.55 20.41 17.67
N GLY A 111 0.42 21.12 17.08
CA GLY A 111 1.67 21.45 17.76
C GLY A 111 2.59 20.25 18.03
N GLY A 112 2.41 19.12 17.33
CA GLY A 112 3.25 17.94 17.47
C GLY A 112 3.01 17.12 18.75
N ASN A 113 1.97 17.46 19.53
CA ASN A 113 1.64 16.78 20.77
C ASN A 113 0.26 16.11 20.68
N CYS A 114 0.06 15.04 21.44
CA CYS A 114 -1.24 14.42 21.61
C CYS A 114 -1.78 14.68 23.03
N TYR A 115 -3.07 14.95 23.12
CA TYR A 115 -3.79 15.22 24.37
C TYR A 115 -4.94 14.22 24.53
N ASN A 116 -5.36 13.95 25.78
CA ASN A 116 -6.46 12.99 26.07
C ASN A 116 -7.73 13.27 25.25
N ILE A 117 -8.06 14.55 25.00
CA ILE A 117 -9.26 14.96 24.24
C ILE A 117 -9.13 14.79 22.72
N ALA A 118 -7.93 14.47 22.23
CA ALA A 118 -7.61 14.31 20.82
C ALA A 118 -7.04 12.91 20.50
N ALA A 119 -6.85 12.08 21.52
CA ALA A 119 -6.35 10.72 21.40
C ALA A 119 -7.51 9.77 21.11
N PHE A 120 -7.46 9.03 20.01
CA PHE A 120 -8.49 8.06 19.66
C PHE A 120 -8.19 6.71 20.32
N GLN A 121 -7.09 6.09 19.91
CA GLN A 121 -6.70 4.76 20.40
C GLN A 121 -5.21 4.49 20.12
N PRO A 122 -4.61 3.47 20.76
CA PRO A 122 -3.26 3.01 20.43
C PRO A 122 -3.15 2.61 18.96
N ALA A 123 -2.07 3.02 18.29
CA ALA A 123 -1.85 2.75 16.86
C ALA A 123 -1.73 1.25 16.55
N ILE A 124 -1.26 0.45 17.53
CA ILE A 124 -1.11 -1.00 17.39
C ILE A 124 -2.43 -1.71 17.03
N ASN A 125 -3.58 -1.19 17.50
CA ASN A 125 -4.88 -1.80 17.23
C ASN A 125 -5.23 -1.73 15.74
N VAL A 126 -5.15 -0.53 15.16
CA VAL A 126 -5.40 -0.29 13.73
C VAL A 126 -4.32 -0.94 12.87
N LEU A 127 -3.06 -0.98 13.30
CA LEU A 127 -2.01 -1.66 12.54
C LEU A 127 -2.20 -3.18 12.50
N LYS A 128 -2.72 -3.81 13.56
CA LYS A 128 -3.11 -5.23 13.56
C LYS A 128 -4.32 -5.49 12.66
N GLU A 129 -5.25 -4.56 12.59
CA GLU A 129 -6.38 -4.60 11.66
C GLU A 129 -5.88 -4.60 10.21
N ILE A 130 -4.99 -3.67 9.86
CA ILE A 130 -4.35 -3.60 8.54
C ILE A 130 -3.60 -4.91 8.23
N ASN A 131 -2.81 -5.43 9.17
CA ASN A 131 -2.10 -6.70 8.98
C ASN A 131 -3.08 -7.86 8.69
N SER A 132 -4.20 -7.91 9.41
CA SER A 132 -5.23 -8.93 9.23
C SER A 132 -5.86 -8.83 7.84
N SER A 133 -6.18 -7.62 7.38
CA SER A 133 -6.75 -7.38 6.05
C SER A 133 -5.78 -7.75 4.92
N ILE A 134 -4.51 -7.39 5.05
CA ILE A 134 -3.46 -7.77 4.08
C ILE A 134 -3.29 -9.30 4.06
N SER A 135 -3.23 -9.93 5.23
CA SER A 135 -3.00 -11.38 5.34
C SER A 135 -4.16 -12.23 4.81
N ARG A 136 -5.38 -11.69 4.79
CA ARG A 136 -6.57 -12.34 4.21
C ARG A 136 -6.71 -12.13 2.71
N SER A 137 -5.98 -11.18 2.13
CA SER A 137 -6.04 -10.88 0.71
C SER A 137 -5.29 -11.96 -0.11
N GLN A 138 -5.93 -12.54 -1.12
CA GLN A 138 -5.28 -13.55 -1.98
C GLN A 138 -4.28 -12.89 -2.94
N PRO A 139 -3.09 -13.46 -3.18
CA PRO A 139 -2.06 -12.89 -4.05
C PRO A 139 -2.47 -12.74 -5.52
N ILE A 140 -3.53 -13.42 -5.98
CA ILE A 140 -3.94 -13.47 -7.39
C ILE A 140 -4.98 -12.39 -7.72
N ARG A 141 -5.66 -11.82 -6.71
CA ARG A 141 -6.62 -10.73 -6.91
C ARG A 141 -6.02 -9.44 -6.40
N ASN A 142 -5.39 -8.76 -7.35
CA ASN A 142 -4.96 -7.37 -7.29
C ASN A 142 -3.73 -7.13 -6.42
N HIS A 143 -2.69 -6.62 -7.07
CA HIS A 143 -1.51 -6.03 -6.46
C HIS A 143 -1.96 -4.90 -5.51
N HIS A 144 -2.22 -5.20 -4.24
CA HIS A 144 -2.54 -4.20 -3.23
C HIS A 144 -1.25 -3.51 -2.80
N HIS A 145 -0.82 -2.49 -3.54
CA HIS A 145 0.21 -1.56 -3.06
C HIS A 145 -0.36 -0.64 -1.99
N PHE A 146 -0.26 -1.06 -0.75
CA PHE A 146 -0.57 -0.19 0.35
C PHE A 146 0.42 0.99 0.41
N HIS A 147 -0.05 2.19 0.03
CA HIS A 147 0.73 3.43 0.18
C HIS A 147 0.36 4.11 1.50
N ARG A 148 1.35 4.24 2.37
CA ARG A 148 1.20 4.75 3.75
C ARG A 148 1.50 6.24 3.78
N GLY A 149 0.55 7.06 4.25
CA GLY A 149 0.67 8.52 4.34
C GLY A 149 0.93 9.01 5.77
N LEU A 150 1.97 9.85 5.90
CA LEU A 150 2.40 10.75 6.97
C LEU A 150 2.28 10.29 8.43
N CYS A 151 3.43 10.21 9.10
CA CYS A 151 3.56 10.01 10.53
C CYS A 151 4.31 11.20 11.14
N TYR A 152 3.71 11.90 12.10
CA TYR A 152 4.38 12.92 12.92
C TYR A 152 4.94 12.28 14.18
N ILE A 153 6.03 11.51 14.06
CA ILE A 153 6.63 10.82 15.21
C ILE A 153 7.99 11.43 15.58
N THR A 154 8.04 12.03 16.76
CA THR A 154 9.25 12.58 17.40
C THR A 154 9.97 11.57 18.32
N SER A 155 9.38 10.38 18.54
CA SER A 155 9.94 9.35 19.42
C SER A 155 10.99 8.46 18.70
N PRO A 156 12.22 8.35 19.22
CA PRO A 156 13.24 7.45 18.67
C PRO A 156 12.74 6.00 18.63
N ARG A 157 12.72 5.39 17.45
CA ARG A 157 12.31 3.99 17.18
C ARG A 157 10.85 3.63 17.52
N GLY A 158 10.00 4.60 17.89
CA GLY A 158 8.59 4.34 18.19
C GLY A 158 7.85 3.69 17.03
N LEU A 159 8.08 4.20 15.81
CA LEU A 159 7.54 3.61 14.56
C LEU A 159 7.99 2.17 14.36
N THR A 160 9.30 1.90 14.40
CA THR A 160 9.81 0.55 14.17
C THR A 160 9.24 -0.45 15.17
N LYS A 161 9.15 -0.07 16.45
CA LYS A 161 8.60 -0.93 17.50
C LYS A 161 7.13 -1.28 17.26
N VAL A 162 6.28 -0.29 16.96
CA VAL A 162 4.83 -0.54 16.80
C VAL A 162 4.54 -1.35 15.52
N PHE A 163 5.31 -1.14 14.46
CA PHE A 163 5.17 -1.90 13.21
C PHE A 163 5.69 -3.34 13.30
N ASP A 164 6.75 -3.57 14.07
CA ASP A 164 7.24 -4.91 14.36
C ASP A 164 6.21 -5.67 15.19
N ALA A 165 5.71 -5.05 16.27
CA ALA A 165 4.66 -5.61 17.11
C ALA A 165 3.34 -5.87 16.38
N SER A 166 3.03 -5.11 15.32
CA SER A 166 1.84 -5.32 14.50
C SER A 166 2.03 -6.41 13.43
N GLY A 167 3.25 -6.90 13.22
CA GLY A 167 3.60 -7.86 12.16
C GLY A 167 3.60 -7.27 10.75
N LEU A 168 3.68 -5.94 10.62
CA LEU A 168 3.65 -5.26 9.32
C LEU A 168 5.03 -5.07 8.70
N MET A 169 6.11 -5.25 9.45
CA MET A 169 7.49 -5.12 8.95
C MET A 169 7.76 -5.99 7.72
N LYS A 170 7.17 -7.20 7.64
CA LYS A 170 7.32 -8.11 6.49
C LYS A 170 6.74 -7.57 5.17
N TYR A 171 5.86 -6.57 5.23
CA TYR A 171 5.26 -5.93 4.06
C TYR A 171 5.95 -4.60 3.68
N TRP A 172 7.03 -4.23 4.37
CA TRP A 172 7.75 -3.00 4.06
C TRP A 172 8.45 -3.13 2.72
N PHE A 173 8.21 -2.15 1.86
CA PHE A 173 8.98 -2.04 0.63
C PHE A 173 10.43 -1.64 0.97
N PRO A 174 11.44 -2.41 0.55
CA PRO A 174 12.81 -2.18 0.97
C PRO A 174 13.37 -0.91 0.32
N VAL A 175 13.98 -0.06 1.14
CA VAL A 175 14.57 1.21 0.69
C VAL A 175 15.62 1.01 -0.41
N SER A 176 16.34 -0.11 -0.40
CA SER A 176 17.31 -0.45 -1.45
C SER A 176 16.69 -0.64 -2.84
N ARG A 177 15.38 -0.95 -2.93
CA ARG A 177 14.65 -1.08 -4.19
C ARG A 177 13.89 0.19 -4.57
N MET A 178 13.94 1.24 -3.74
CA MET A 178 13.35 2.52 -4.10
C MET A 178 14.13 3.14 -5.26
N PRO A 179 13.46 3.60 -6.32
CA PRO A 179 14.14 4.24 -7.44
C PRO A 179 14.86 5.50 -6.97
N LYS A 180 16.07 5.70 -7.48
CA LYS A 180 16.87 6.91 -7.27
C LYS A 180 16.83 7.76 -8.54
N ASN A 181 16.95 9.08 -8.38
CA ASN A 181 17.13 10.03 -9.48
C ASN A 181 16.04 9.92 -10.58
N GLY A 182 14.77 9.82 -10.18
CA GLY A 182 13.64 9.72 -11.13
C GLY A 182 13.52 8.36 -11.83
N GLY A 183 14.23 7.34 -11.35
CA GLY A 183 14.08 5.96 -11.84
C GLY A 183 12.64 5.43 -11.73
N LYS A 184 12.32 4.42 -12.54
CA LYS A 184 11.00 3.77 -12.48
C LYS A 184 10.87 2.94 -11.21
N TRP A 185 9.71 3.04 -10.56
CA TRP A 185 9.34 2.13 -9.48
C TRP A 185 9.32 0.69 -9.99
N PRO A 186 9.77 -0.29 -9.18
CA PRO A 186 9.63 -1.69 -9.55
C PRO A 186 8.19 -2.01 -9.89
N ILE A 187 8.06 -2.84 -10.90
CA ILE A 187 6.76 -3.32 -11.32
C ILE A 187 6.28 -4.37 -10.33
N SER A 188 4.96 -4.47 -10.24
CA SER A 188 4.28 -5.28 -9.25
C SER A 188 3.71 -6.55 -9.82
#